data_AF-A0A2G9PY16-F1
#
_entry.id   AF-A0A2G9PY16-F1
#
_cell.length_a   1.000
_cell.length_b   1.000
_cell.length_c   1.000
_cell.angle_alpha   90.00
_cell.angle_beta   90.00
_cell.angle_gamma   90.00
#
_symmetry.space_group_name_H-M   'P 1'
#
loop_
_entity.id
_entity.type
_entity.pdbx_description
1 polymer ?
#
loop_
_entity_poly.entity_id
_entity_poly.type
_entity_poly.pdbx_seq_one_letter_code
_entity_poly.pdbx_strand_id
1 'polypeptide(L)'
;MRYEKQTYWIVIFALVIVLFVSYLPNSHSMNLSDMSMEEKKEFHISLKTDIQEELLEQSRYRCCLKKPCTYCIEKTPGHGEGATCDCLSDIVNGKHPCGECIGEILEGHGNPYLKEYFAEAIAEEVGMNHLDEIQKIIDEKYA
;
A
#
# COMPACT_ATOMS: atom_id res chain seq x y z
N MET A 1 59.84 -14.45 23.32
CA MET A 1 59.32 -15.52 22.44
C MET A 1 58.03 -16.21 22.91
N ARG A 2 57.53 -16.07 24.16
CA ARG A 2 56.20 -16.63 24.53
C ARG A 2 55.01 -15.77 24.07
N TYR A 3 55.22 -14.44 23.97
CA TYR A 3 54.16 -13.47 23.65
C TYR A 3 53.71 -13.51 22.17
N GLU A 4 54.63 -13.77 21.23
CA GLU A 4 54.33 -13.82 19.79
C GLU A 4 53.48 -15.05 19.40
N LYS A 5 53.60 -16.16 20.16
CA LYS A 5 52.81 -17.36 19.89
C LYS A 5 51.34 -17.17 20.30
N GLN A 6 51.07 -16.33 21.30
CA GLN A 6 49.73 -16.11 21.83
C GLN A 6 48.90 -15.18 20.94
N THR A 7 49.50 -14.14 20.36
CA THR A 7 48.82 -13.24 19.41
C THR A 7 48.42 -13.96 18.13
N TYR A 8 49.26 -14.88 17.63
CA TYR A 8 48.95 -15.69 16.44
C TYR A 8 47.68 -16.54 16.61
N TRP A 9 47.51 -17.20 17.77
CA TRP A 9 46.32 -18.00 18.06
C TRP A 9 45.05 -17.16 18.16
N ILE A 10 45.14 -15.94 18.72
CA ILE A 10 44.00 -15.02 18.81
C ILE A 10 43.53 -14.60 17.41
N VAL A 11 44.47 -14.28 16.51
CA VAL A 11 44.14 -13.87 15.13
C VAL A 11 43.51 -15.03 14.34
N ILE A 12 44.04 -16.24 14.47
CA ILE A 12 43.44 -17.43 13.84
C ILE A 12 42.03 -17.66 14.38
N PHE A 13 41.84 -17.59 15.70
CA PHE A 13 40.54 -17.80 16.30
C PHE A 13 39.52 -16.75 15.86
N ALA A 14 39.93 -15.48 15.76
CA ALA A 14 39.11 -14.41 15.23
C ALA A 14 38.72 -14.65 13.76
N LEU A 15 39.67 -15.08 12.91
CA LEU A 15 39.38 -15.42 11.52
C LEU A 15 38.42 -16.61 11.37
N VAL A 16 38.58 -17.63 12.21
CA VAL A 16 37.68 -18.79 12.24
C VAL A 16 36.27 -18.38 12.67
N ILE A 17 36.13 -17.50 13.66
CA ILE A 17 34.83 -16.97 14.07
C ILE A 17 34.18 -16.18 12.93
N VAL A 18 34.92 -15.28 12.28
CA VAL A 18 34.40 -14.50 11.15
C VAL A 18 33.91 -15.42 10.04
N LEU A 19 34.70 -16.43 9.68
CA LEU A 19 34.31 -17.43 8.70
C LEU A 19 33.07 -18.20 9.16
N PHE A 20 33.02 -18.65 10.41
CA PHE A 20 31.89 -19.40 10.94
C PHE A 20 30.59 -18.59 10.93
N VAL A 21 30.64 -17.31 11.30
CA VAL A 21 29.50 -16.39 11.24
C VAL A 21 29.01 -16.21 9.80
N SER A 22 29.92 -16.13 8.82
CA SER A 22 29.52 -16.06 7.40
C SER A 22 28.96 -17.36 6.83
N TYR A 23 29.18 -18.51 7.49
CA TYR A 23 28.64 -19.81 7.10
C TYR A 23 27.35 -20.20 7.83
N LEU A 24 26.89 -19.40 8.81
CA LEU A 24 25.58 -19.65 9.40
C LEU A 24 24.50 -19.40 8.33
N PRO A 25 23.71 -20.43 7.95
CA PRO A 25 22.67 -20.26 6.95
C PRO A 25 21.67 -19.23 7.46
N ASN A 26 21.44 -18.20 6.66
CA ASN A 26 20.44 -17.17 6.91
C ASN A 26 19.06 -17.85 6.87
N SER A 27 18.59 -18.34 8.02
CA SER A 27 17.48 -19.30 8.13
C SER A 27 16.11 -18.62 8.08
N HIS A 28 15.85 -17.81 7.06
CA HIS A 28 14.53 -17.19 6.86
C HIS A 28 14.16 -16.99 5.38
N SER A 29 14.45 -17.96 4.49
CA SER A 29 13.72 -18.04 3.23
C SER A 29 12.53 -18.99 3.42
N MET A 30 11.42 -18.46 3.93
CA MET A 30 10.15 -19.19 3.86
C MET A 30 9.78 -19.31 2.38
N ASN A 31 9.65 -20.55 1.89
CA ASN A 31 9.32 -20.79 0.51
C ASN A 31 7.82 -20.55 0.32
N LEU A 32 7.46 -19.53 -0.46
CA LEU A 32 6.05 -19.13 -0.68
C LEU A 32 5.20 -20.29 -1.23
N SER A 33 5.83 -21.26 -1.91
CA SER A 33 5.17 -22.45 -2.43
C SER A 33 4.57 -23.35 -1.35
N ASP A 34 5.18 -23.38 -0.17
CA ASP A 34 4.89 -24.37 0.87
C ASP A 34 3.83 -23.87 1.87
N MET A 35 3.43 -22.60 1.75
CA MET A 35 2.41 -21.97 2.58
C MET A 35 1.00 -22.43 2.18
N SER A 36 0.13 -22.56 3.18
CA SER A 36 -1.31 -22.69 3.00
C SER A 36 -1.92 -21.45 2.33
N MET A 37 -3.15 -21.58 1.83
CA MET A 37 -3.83 -20.46 1.17
C MET A 37 -4.15 -19.32 2.14
N GLU A 38 -4.48 -19.66 3.38
CA GLU A 38 -4.74 -18.74 4.47
C GLU A 38 -3.49 -17.95 4.83
N GLU A 39 -2.34 -18.62 4.98
CA GLU A 39 -1.05 -17.95 5.21
C GLU A 39 -0.66 -17.04 4.03
N LYS A 40 -0.91 -17.47 2.78
CA LYS A 40 -0.68 -16.64 1.60
C LYS A 40 -1.55 -15.39 1.59
N LYS A 41 -2.81 -15.51 2.02
CA LYS A 41 -3.74 -14.39 2.13
C LYS A 41 -3.29 -13.40 3.19
N GLU A 42 -2.93 -13.87 4.38
CA GLU A 42 -2.43 -13.02 5.46
C GLU A 42 -1.12 -12.32 5.08
N PHE A 43 -0.20 -13.06 4.46
CA PHE A 43 1.04 -12.49 3.93
C PHE A 43 0.76 -11.39 2.89
N HIS A 44 -0.18 -11.62 1.96
CA HIS A 44 -0.56 -10.61 0.97
C HIS A 44 -1.17 -9.37 1.62
N ILE A 45 -2.05 -9.54 2.62
CA ILE A 45 -2.66 -8.41 3.34
C ILE A 45 -1.58 -7.61 4.08
N SER A 46 -0.65 -8.28 4.78
CA SER A 46 0.47 -7.62 5.47
C SER A 46 1.34 -6.83 4.49
N LEU A 47 1.78 -7.47 3.41
CA LEU A 47 2.61 -6.83 2.40
C LEU A 47 1.90 -5.63 1.75
N LYS A 48 0.60 -5.76 1.49
CA LYS A 48 -0.24 -4.68 0.98
C LYS A 48 -0.23 -3.47 1.93
N THR A 49 -0.40 -3.71 3.23
CA THR A 49 -0.41 -2.67 4.26
C THR A 49 0.96 -1.99 4.37
N ASP A 50 2.05 -2.75 4.39
CA ASP A 50 3.42 -2.21 4.49
C ASP A 50 3.73 -1.26 3.32
N ILE A 51 3.36 -1.64 2.08
CA ILE A 51 3.52 -0.80 0.90
C ILE A 51 2.71 0.51 1.03
N GLN A 52 1.47 0.43 1.53
CA GLN A 52 0.62 1.60 1.69
C GLN A 52 1.18 2.56 2.73
N GLU A 53 1.71 2.05 3.84
CA GLU A 53 2.35 2.84 4.89
C GLU A 53 3.60 3.55 4.34
N GLU A 54 4.48 2.84 3.63
CA GLU A 54 5.67 3.43 3.02
C GLU A 54 5.31 4.54 2.01
N LEU A 55 4.31 4.31 1.15
CA LEU A 55 3.87 5.31 0.19
C LEU A 55 3.18 6.51 0.87
N LEU A 56 2.50 6.31 1.99
CA LEU A 56 1.90 7.38 2.78
C LEU A 56 2.98 8.28 3.40
N GLU A 57 4.04 7.70 3.97
CA GLU A 57 5.19 8.44 4.49
C GLU A 57 5.87 9.28 3.41
N GLN A 58 5.94 8.75 2.19
CA GLN A 58 6.48 9.46 1.02
C GLN A 58 5.51 10.48 0.41
N SER A 59 4.30 10.66 0.98
CA SER A 59 3.22 11.49 0.44
C SER A 59 2.76 11.08 -0.98
N ARG A 60 3.02 9.83 -1.38
CA ARG A 60 2.63 9.23 -2.66
C ARG A 60 1.33 8.42 -2.57
N TYR A 61 0.72 8.39 -1.39
CA TYR A 61 -0.52 7.69 -1.12
C TYR A 61 -1.58 8.62 -0.53
N ARG A 62 -2.50 9.10 -1.35
CA ARG A 62 -3.58 10.02 -0.97
C ARG A 62 -4.92 9.45 -1.42
N CYS A 63 -5.41 8.48 -0.64
CA CYS A 63 -6.62 7.74 -0.94
C CYS A 63 -7.90 8.52 -0.54
N CYS A 64 -8.94 8.42 -1.36
CA CYS A 64 -10.26 9.02 -1.10
C CYS A 64 -11.21 8.08 -0.32
N LEU A 65 -10.79 6.86 -0.01
CA LEU A 65 -11.58 5.85 0.71
C LEU A 65 -11.16 5.74 2.18
N LYS A 66 -12.05 5.19 3.03
CA LYS A 66 -11.73 4.80 4.42
C LYS A 66 -10.67 3.71 4.46
N LYS A 67 -10.82 2.73 3.57
CA LYS A 67 -9.87 1.63 3.40
C LYS A 67 -9.23 1.76 2.02
N PRO A 68 -7.89 1.79 1.94
CA PRO A 68 -7.14 1.78 0.70
C PRO A 68 -7.59 0.69 -0.31
N CYS A 69 -7.99 1.10 -1.52
CA CYS A 69 -8.34 0.18 -2.61
C CYS A 69 -7.10 -0.59 -3.12
N THR A 70 -7.34 -1.70 -3.81
CA THR A 70 -6.26 -2.54 -4.34
C THR A 70 -5.64 -1.92 -5.59
N TYR A 71 -6.46 -1.23 -6.40
CA TYR A 71 -6.00 -0.51 -7.57
C TYR A 71 -4.89 0.48 -7.27
N CYS A 72 -4.97 1.26 -6.18
CA CYS A 72 -3.98 2.31 -5.89
C CYS A 72 -2.54 1.80 -5.72
N ILE A 73 -2.33 0.50 -5.51
CA ILE A 73 -0.99 -0.11 -5.49
C ILE A 73 -0.57 -0.58 -6.89
N GLU A 74 -1.50 -1.13 -7.67
CA GLU A 74 -1.22 -1.74 -8.96
C GLU A 74 -1.18 -0.74 -10.11
N LYS A 75 -2.15 0.19 -10.16
CA LYS A 75 -2.35 1.17 -11.23
C LYS A 75 -3.05 2.42 -10.71
N THR A 76 -2.55 3.59 -11.07
CA THR A 76 -3.28 4.84 -10.79
C THR A 76 -3.78 5.45 -12.10
N PRO A 77 -5.10 5.43 -12.39
CA PRO A 77 -5.66 6.06 -13.59
C PRO A 77 -5.30 7.54 -13.64
N GLY A 78 -4.88 8.04 -14.81
CA GLY A 78 -4.43 9.43 -14.97
C GLY A 78 -3.02 9.75 -14.43
N HIS A 79 -2.42 8.87 -13.62
CA HIS A 79 -1.14 9.10 -12.92
C HIS A 79 -0.02 8.12 -13.28
N GLY A 80 -0.26 7.20 -14.23
CA GLY A 80 0.74 6.28 -14.78
C GLY A 80 0.89 4.93 -14.05
N GLU A 81 1.74 4.05 -14.57
CA GLU A 81 2.14 2.82 -13.88
C GLU A 81 3.14 3.17 -12.75
N GLY A 82 2.91 2.63 -11.56
CA GLY A 82 3.84 2.76 -10.44
C GLY A 82 3.44 3.82 -9.40
N ALA A 83 2.69 3.36 -8.39
CA ALA A 83 2.82 3.74 -6.99
C ALA A 83 2.51 5.19 -6.56
N THR A 84 1.90 6.04 -7.40
CA THR A 84 1.45 7.37 -6.94
C THR A 84 -0.06 7.46 -7.02
N CYS A 85 -0.74 7.20 -5.91
CA CYS A 85 -2.19 7.31 -5.77
C CYS A 85 -2.52 8.72 -5.28
N ASP A 86 -3.11 9.57 -6.14
CA ASP A 86 -3.52 10.94 -5.80
C ASP A 86 -5.02 11.19 -6.01
N CYS A 87 -5.84 10.14 -5.84
CA CYS A 87 -7.29 10.23 -6.01
C CYS A 87 -7.95 11.26 -5.08
N LEU A 88 -7.32 11.58 -3.93
CA LEU A 88 -7.76 12.70 -3.11
C LEU A 88 -7.74 14.02 -3.88
N SER A 89 -6.64 14.33 -4.58
CA SER A 89 -6.55 15.55 -5.39
C SER A 89 -7.57 15.53 -6.52
N ASP A 90 -7.77 14.38 -7.16
CA ASP A 90 -8.75 14.27 -8.25
C ASP A 90 -10.16 14.63 -7.74
N ILE A 91 -10.59 13.99 -6.64
CA ILE A 91 -11.89 14.24 -6.02
C ILE A 91 -12.09 15.72 -5.64
N VAL A 92 -11.14 16.34 -4.93
CA VAL A 92 -11.30 17.74 -4.50
C VAL A 92 -11.27 18.74 -5.65
N ASN A 93 -10.78 18.34 -6.83
CA ASN A 93 -10.78 19.15 -8.04
C ASN A 93 -11.93 18.76 -9.00
N GLY A 94 -12.92 17.99 -8.53
CA GLY A 94 -14.08 17.57 -9.34
C GLY A 94 -13.74 16.59 -10.45
N LYS A 95 -12.62 15.87 -10.36
CA LYS A 95 -12.22 14.83 -11.31
C LYS A 95 -12.52 13.44 -10.76
N HIS A 96 -13.01 12.56 -11.60
CA HIS A 96 -13.36 11.21 -11.17
C HIS A 96 -12.15 10.41 -10.68
N PRO A 97 -12.30 9.59 -9.62
CA PRO A 97 -11.29 8.62 -9.22
C PRO A 97 -11.41 7.34 -10.08
N CYS A 98 -10.59 6.33 -9.83
CA CYS A 98 -10.73 5.04 -10.51
C CYS A 98 -12.10 4.38 -10.25
N GLY A 99 -12.51 3.47 -11.15
CA GLY A 99 -13.80 2.79 -11.04
C GLY A 99 -14.01 2.00 -9.74
N GLU A 100 -12.95 1.41 -9.16
CA GLU A 100 -13.00 0.74 -7.84
C GLU A 100 -13.39 1.76 -6.75
N CYS A 101 -12.77 2.95 -6.76
CA CYS A 101 -13.11 4.02 -5.83
C CYS A 101 -14.54 4.54 -6.02
N ILE A 102 -15.01 4.69 -7.26
CA ILE A 102 -16.40 5.12 -7.53
C ILE A 102 -17.39 4.13 -6.90
N GLY A 103 -17.21 2.83 -7.12
CA GLY A 103 -18.07 1.79 -6.54
C GLY A 103 -18.09 1.84 -5.02
N GLU A 104 -16.91 1.83 -4.39
CA GLU A 104 -16.77 1.90 -2.92
C GLU A 104 -17.37 3.18 -2.33
N ILE A 105 -17.24 4.32 -3.02
CA ILE A 105 -17.85 5.58 -2.60
C ILE A 105 -19.38 5.46 -2.61
N LEU A 106 -19.97 4.92 -3.68
CA LEU A 106 -21.41 4.72 -3.79
C LEU A 106 -21.96 3.66 -2.82
N GLU A 107 -21.09 2.80 -2.28
CA GLU A 107 -21.43 1.85 -1.22
C GLU A 107 -21.29 2.42 0.20
N GLY A 108 -20.67 3.59 0.38
CA GLY A 108 -20.48 4.25 1.69
C GLY A 108 -19.10 4.02 2.32
N HIS A 109 -18.14 3.51 1.54
CA HIS A 109 -16.78 3.21 1.97
C HIS A 109 -15.76 4.32 1.66
N GLY A 110 -16.21 5.41 1.04
CA GLY A 110 -15.46 6.66 0.87
C GLY A 110 -15.09 7.32 2.21
N ASN A 111 -14.07 8.18 2.19
CA ASN A 111 -13.71 9.01 3.32
C ASN A 111 -14.82 10.05 3.60
N PRO A 112 -15.50 10.01 4.77
CA PRO A 112 -16.64 10.88 5.05
C PRO A 112 -16.31 12.38 5.01
N TYR A 113 -15.07 12.76 5.26
CA TYR A 113 -14.62 14.15 5.19
C TYR A 113 -14.60 14.70 3.75
N LEU A 114 -14.70 13.83 2.74
CA LEU A 114 -14.72 14.21 1.32
C LEU A 114 -16.14 14.16 0.72
N LYS A 115 -17.17 13.94 1.55
CA LYS A 115 -18.56 13.75 1.10
C LYS A 115 -19.01 14.81 0.09
N GLU A 116 -18.70 16.08 0.38
CA GLU A 116 -19.12 17.23 -0.44
C GLU A 116 -18.52 17.25 -1.85
N TYR A 117 -17.44 16.50 -2.10
CA TYR A 117 -16.74 16.45 -3.39
C TYR A 117 -17.16 15.24 -4.24
N PHE A 118 -17.75 14.21 -3.64
CA PHE A 118 -17.96 12.93 -4.33
C PHE A 118 -18.93 13.02 -5.50
N ALA A 119 -20.05 13.74 -5.35
CA ALA A 119 -21.08 13.74 -6.37
C ALA A 119 -20.61 14.42 -7.65
N GLU A 120 -19.97 15.58 -7.53
CA GLU A 120 -19.41 16.32 -8.67
C GLU A 120 -18.32 15.51 -9.38
N ALA A 121 -17.37 14.97 -8.62
CA ALA A 121 -16.26 14.19 -9.17
C ALA A 121 -16.72 12.92 -9.90
N ILE A 122 -17.75 12.22 -9.39
CA ILE A 122 -18.30 11.04 -10.06
C ILE A 122 -19.08 11.45 -11.32
N ALA A 123 -19.87 12.52 -11.23
CA ALA A 123 -20.69 13.02 -12.34
C ALA A 123 -19.84 13.50 -13.53
N GLU A 124 -18.59 13.88 -13.32
CA GLU A 124 -17.66 14.24 -14.41
C GLU A 124 -17.44 13.09 -15.39
N GLU A 125 -17.35 11.84 -14.91
CA GLU A 125 -17.18 10.66 -15.76
C GLU A 125 -18.51 10.08 -16.25
N VAL A 126 -19.52 9.98 -15.37
CA VAL A 126 -20.78 9.31 -15.70
C VAL A 126 -21.82 10.22 -16.35
N GLY A 127 -21.59 11.53 -16.34
CA GLY A 127 -22.44 12.57 -16.93
C GLY A 127 -23.03 13.53 -15.90
N MET A 128 -22.81 14.83 -16.10
CA MET A 128 -23.28 15.90 -15.19
C MET A 128 -24.81 15.96 -15.04
N ASN A 129 -25.55 15.38 -15.98
CA ASN A 129 -27.00 15.22 -15.89
C ASN A 129 -27.46 14.22 -14.81
N HIS A 130 -26.53 13.50 -14.17
CA HIS A 130 -26.77 12.58 -13.06
C HIS A 130 -26.37 13.15 -11.70
N LEU A 131 -25.87 14.40 -11.66
CA LEU A 131 -25.32 15.01 -10.44
C LEU A 131 -26.31 14.97 -9.27
N ASP A 132 -27.57 15.33 -9.52
CA ASP A 132 -28.60 15.39 -8.48
C ASP A 132 -28.95 14.00 -7.93
N GLU A 133 -29.00 12.98 -8.77
CA GLU A 133 -29.22 11.59 -8.35
C GLU A 133 -28.04 11.05 -7.55
N ILE A 134 -26.82 11.30 -8.01
CA ILE A 134 -25.60 10.87 -7.32
C ILE A 134 -25.50 11.57 -5.96
N GLN A 135 -25.78 12.87 -5.91
CA GLN A 135 -25.78 13.64 -4.65
C GLN A 135 -26.75 13.02 -3.63
N LYS A 136 -27.96 12.61 -4.06
CA LYS A 136 -28.90 11.91 -3.17
C LYS A 136 -28.32 10.60 -2.63
N ILE A 137 -27.68 9.79 -3.48
CA ILE A 137 -27.03 8.54 -3.05
C ILE A 137 -25.92 8.85 -2.02
N ILE A 138 -25.08 9.85 -2.28
CA ILE A 138 -24.03 10.26 -1.35
C ILE A 138 -24.63 10.79 -0.04
N ASP A 139 -25.72 11.56 -0.09
CA ASP A 139 -26.37 12.04 1.12
C ASP A 139 -26.93 10.90 1.96
N GLU A 140 -27.55 9.89 1.33
CA GLU A 140 -28.06 8.69 2.00
C GLU A 140 -26.95 7.82 2.60
N LYS A 141 -25.85 7.60 1.88
CA LYS A 141 -24.76 6.71 2.31
C LYS A 141 -23.87 7.30 3.39
N TYR A 142 -23.84 8.62 3.51
CA TYR A 142 -22.98 9.37 4.43
C TYR A 142 -23.79 10.31 5.33
N ALA A 143 -25.02 9.93 5.66
CA ALA A 143 -25.86 10.59 6.66
C ALA A 143 -25.41 10.27 8.09
#